data_AF-A0A938LP98-F1
#
_entry.id   AF-A0A938LP98-F1
#
_cell.length_a   1.000
_cell.length_b   1.000
_cell.length_c   1.000
_cell.angle_alpha   90.00
_cell.angle_beta   90.00
_cell.angle_gamma   90.00
#
_symmetry.space_group_name_H-M   'P 1'
#
loop_
_entity.id
_entity.type
_entity.pdbx_description
1 polymer ?
#
loop_
_entity_poly.entity_id
_entity_poly.type
_entity_poly.pdbx_seq_one_letter_code
_entity_poly.pdbx_strand_id
1 'polypeptide(L)'
;MKVFEIPMLAMSLLGLGLLSGVDTSRTYADLTFGEPVNIESLVPAKDNIIDCFSSDGLEMYISSYNRTGGYGDWDLCVLRRASKDADWGPPENLGSTVNSSKEDSVSSISADGLSLYFNSNRPGGYGSFDIYMTTRKTKNDPWGKPVILPPPVNATGNVSDTAPWISSDGLELYFASFRAGGYGFADIYVTRRATPNDPWGLPVNLGPGVNSPTSDYFPCLSSDGLVLFFSDYMAGVRPPRPGGHGCGDMWMTRRTTLSAPWGPAVNLGPQVNGPEDNIVPRISLDGSTLYYATGIQYGVWNYFKVPIIPIVDFNGDKKVDLVDLVMLINDWGKSNSVCDIGPMPWGDGKVDIEDLKVFMTYYEKENPPARP
;
A
#
# COMPACT_ATOMS: atom_id res chain seq x y z
N MET A 1 19.02 -0.76 73.87
CA MET A 1 20.30 -1.45 73.56
C MET A 1 20.13 -2.06 72.18
N LYS A 2 20.75 -1.55 71.10
CA LYS A 2 22.20 -1.52 70.80
C LYS A 2 22.85 -2.91 70.77
N VAL A 3 23.00 -3.45 69.55
CA VAL A 3 24.19 -4.09 68.94
C VAL A 3 23.95 -3.87 67.42
N PHE A 4 24.56 -2.94 66.65
CA PHE A 4 25.99 -2.68 66.30
C PHE A 4 26.66 -3.95 65.69
N GLU A 5 27.37 -3.97 64.55
CA GLU A 5 27.79 -2.93 63.59
C GLU A 5 28.23 -3.56 62.23
N ILE A 6 28.65 -2.71 61.27
CA ILE A 6 28.82 -2.90 59.81
C ILE A 6 30.01 -1.99 59.36
N PRO A 7 30.85 -2.25 58.31
CA PRO A 7 30.60 -2.97 57.03
C PRO A 7 31.74 -3.94 56.60
N MET A 8 31.89 -4.16 55.26
CA MET A 8 33.00 -4.81 54.52
C MET A 8 32.94 -6.36 54.47
N LEU A 9 33.31 -7.07 53.38
CA LEU A 9 33.67 -6.78 51.97
C LEU A 9 33.33 -8.07 51.15
N ALA A 10 33.35 -8.21 49.81
CA ALA A 10 33.81 -7.38 48.69
C ALA A 10 32.99 -7.66 47.38
N MET A 11 33.61 -7.56 46.20
CA MET A 11 33.05 -7.78 44.86
C MET A 11 32.98 -9.25 44.39
N SER A 12 31.95 -9.59 43.62
CA SER A 12 32.10 -9.94 42.18
C SER A 12 30.73 -10.07 41.47
N LEU A 13 30.71 -9.78 40.17
CA LEU A 13 29.55 -9.96 39.28
C LEU A 13 29.31 -11.45 38.98
N LEU A 14 28.04 -11.86 38.90
CA LEU A 14 27.42 -12.71 37.86
C LEU A 14 26.04 -13.22 38.33
N GLY A 15 25.07 -13.37 37.42
CA GLY A 15 23.85 -14.15 37.69
C GLY A 15 22.48 -13.52 37.43
N LEU A 16 22.36 -12.46 36.61
CA LEU A 16 21.06 -12.03 36.08
C LEU A 16 20.62 -12.97 34.94
N GLY A 17 20.05 -14.11 35.33
CA GLY A 17 19.24 -14.97 34.47
C GLY A 17 17.77 -14.91 34.89
N LEU A 18 16.86 -15.23 33.96
CA LEU A 18 15.38 -15.24 34.12
C LEU A 18 14.68 -13.87 34.00
N LEU A 19 14.71 -13.30 32.80
CA LEU A 19 13.52 -12.69 32.20
C LEU A 19 13.19 -13.41 30.88
N SER A 20 12.71 -14.65 31.01
CA SER A 20 12.13 -15.40 29.90
C SER A 20 10.66 -15.03 29.72
N GLY A 21 10.28 -14.60 28.52
CA GLY A 21 8.88 -14.58 28.09
C GLY A 21 8.06 -13.39 28.56
N VAL A 22 8.39 -12.18 28.11
CA VAL A 22 7.34 -11.25 27.67
C VAL A 22 7.16 -11.48 26.17
N ASP A 23 6.31 -12.44 25.84
CA ASP A 23 5.85 -12.68 24.47
C ASP A 23 4.85 -11.57 24.09
N THR A 24 5.36 -10.36 23.85
CA THR A 24 4.65 -9.43 22.97
C THR A 24 4.85 -9.94 21.55
N SER A 25 3.80 -10.51 20.97
CA SER A 25 3.73 -10.81 19.55
C SER A 25 4.22 -9.59 18.74
N ARG A 26 5.44 -9.66 18.19
CA ARG A 26 5.94 -8.64 17.24
C ARG A 26 5.05 -8.75 16.00
N THR A 27 4.00 -7.94 15.92
CA THR A 27 3.12 -7.86 14.75
C THR A 27 3.93 -7.33 13.59
N TYR A 28 4.18 -8.22 12.62
CA TYR A 28 5.05 -8.03 11.46
C TYR A 28 4.67 -6.81 10.61
N ALA A 29 5.29 -5.69 10.94
CA ALA A 29 5.84 -4.81 9.94
C ALA A 29 7.36 -4.85 10.14
N ASP A 30 8.09 -5.55 9.26
CA ASP A 30 9.57 -5.52 9.20
C ASP A 30 10.08 -4.16 8.64
N LEU A 31 9.23 -3.14 8.76
CA LEU A 31 9.33 -1.77 8.31
C LEU A 31 8.65 -0.87 9.34
N THR A 32 9.07 0.38 9.35
CA THR A 32 8.40 1.51 9.97
C THR A 32 8.16 2.59 8.92
N PHE A 33 7.49 3.65 9.31
CA PHE A 33 7.22 4.81 8.47
C PHE A 33 8.01 6.02 8.95
N GLY A 34 8.47 6.84 8.02
CA GLY A 34 9.09 8.13 8.34
C GLY A 34 8.08 9.18 8.80
N GLU A 35 8.49 10.45 8.81
CA GLU A 35 7.55 11.57 9.05
C GLU A 35 6.65 11.78 7.81
N PRO A 36 5.31 11.82 7.99
CA PRO A 36 4.40 12.19 6.91
C PRO A 36 4.61 13.63 6.43
N VAL A 37 4.69 13.81 5.12
CA VAL A 37 4.83 15.11 4.46
C VAL A 37 3.58 15.38 3.64
N ASN A 38 2.88 16.49 3.92
CA ASN A 38 1.78 16.96 3.10
C ASN A 38 2.30 17.37 1.70
N ILE A 39 1.60 16.95 0.64
CA ILE A 39 1.99 17.12 -0.76
C ILE A 39 0.96 17.86 -1.62
N GLU A 40 0.02 18.60 -1.01
CA GLU A 40 -0.95 19.45 -1.74
C GLU A 40 -0.29 20.46 -2.69
N SER A 41 0.93 20.93 -2.37
CA SER A 41 1.70 21.81 -3.24
C SER A 41 2.32 21.09 -4.45
N LEU A 42 2.48 19.75 -4.39
CA LEU A 42 3.06 18.92 -5.45
C LEU A 42 2.00 18.31 -6.38
N VAL A 43 0.76 18.17 -5.90
CA VAL A 43 -0.40 17.70 -6.68
C VAL A 43 -1.36 18.89 -6.82
N PRO A 44 -1.26 19.72 -7.89
CA PRO A 44 -1.79 21.08 -7.92
C PRO A 44 -3.32 21.18 -8.15
N ALA A 45 -4.12 20.41 -7.41
CA ALA A 45 -5.53 20.72 -7.18
C ALA A 45 -6.08 20.04 -5.92
N LYS A 46 -7.01 20.76 -5.29
CA LYS A 46 -7.84 20.34 -4.15
C LYS A 46 -8.76 19.18 -4.58
N ASP A 47 -9.12 18.31 -3.63
CA ASP A 47 -10.12 17.24 -3.80
C ASP A 47 -9.77 16.20 -4.91
N ASN A 48 -8.49 15.79 -5.00
CA ASN A 48 -7.97 14.83 -6.00
C ASN A 48 -7.38 13.55 -5.38
N ILE A 49 -7.97 12.38 -5.61
CA ILE A 49 -7.40 11.10 -5.16
C ILE A 49 -6.20 10.73 -6.04
N ILE A 50 -5.07 10.31 -5.44
CA ILE A 50 -3.96 9.69 -6.17
C ILE A 50 -4.34 8.25 -6.50
N ASP A 51 -4.41 7.93 -7.79
CA ASP A 51 -4.91 6.65 -8.27
C ASP A 51 -3.80 5.62 -8.43
N CYS A 52 -2.74 5.96 -9.17
CA CYS A 52 -1.59 5.08 -9.40
C CYS A 52 -0.42 5.82 -10.05
N PHE A 53 0.74 5.16 -10.09
CA PHE A 53 1.93 5.61 -10.82
C PHE A 53 2.24 4.64 -11.95
N SER A 54 2.70 5.19 -13.08
CA SER A 54 3.27 4.42 -14.19
C SER A 54 4.61 3.75 -13.81
N SER A 55 4.95 2.68 -14.52
CA SER A 55 6.14 1.85 -14.30
C SER A 55 7.50 2.48 -14.65
N ASP A 56 7.52 3.63 -15.31
CA ASP A 56 8.72 4.46 -15.47
C ASP A 56 8.73 5.63 -14.46
N GLY A 57 7.62 5.83 -13.74
CA GLY A 57 7.42 6.93 -12.80
C GLY A 57 7.24 8.30 -13.47
N LEU A 58 6.91 8.37 -14.76
CA LEU A 58 6.80 9.62 -15.52
C LEU A 58 5.35 10.14 -15.64
N GLU A 59 4.36 9.27 -15.44
CA GLU A 59 2.93 9.57 -15.32
C GLU A 59 2.40 9.22 -13.92
N MET A 60 1.61 10.12 -13.33
CA MET A 60 0.78 9.91 -12.13
C MET A 60 -0.69 10.05 -12.57
N TYR A 61 -1.52 9.09 -12.25
CA TYR A 61 -2.97 9.16 -12.49
C TYR A 61 -3.68 9.62 -11.23
N ILE A 62 -4.73 10.41 -11.39
CA ILE A 62 -5.57 10.92 -10.31
C ILE A 62 -7.05 10.88 -10.69
N SER A 63 -7.92 10.72 -9.70
CA SER A 63 -9.35 11.03 -9.81
C SER A 63 -9.59 12.45 -9.30
N SER A 64 -10.23 13.31 -10.10
CA SER A 64 -10.44 14.73 -9.78
C SER A 64 -11.93 15.07 -9.70
N TYR A 65 -12.38 15.62 -8.56
CA TYR A 65 -13.79 15.98 -8.36
C TYR A 65 -14.14 17.33 -9.00
N ASN A 66 -15.17 17.34 -9.86
CA ASN A 66 -15.85 18.52 -10.40
C ASN A 66 -14.91 19.63 -10.92
N ARG A 67 -13.87 19.24 -11.66
CA ARG A 67 -12.87 20.17 -12.23
C ARG A 67 -13.47 20.97 -13.39
N THR A 68 -13.16 22.27 -13.48
CA THR A 68 -13.56 23.11 -14.63
C THR A 68 -13.08 22.51 -15.95
N GLY A 69 -14.01 22.25 -16.87
CA GLY A 69 -13.72 21.58 -18.15
C GLY A 69 -13.77 20.05 -18.09
N GLY A 70 -14.17 19.48 -16.95
CA GLY A 70 -14.47 18.06 -16.80
C GLY A 70 -15.80 17.63 -17.42
N TYR A 71 -16.08 16.33 -17.37
CA TYR A 71 -17.21 15.68 -18.03
C TYR A 71 -18.23 15.12 -17.04
N GLY A 72 -17.79 14.61 -15.88
CA GLY A 72 -18.65 14.03 -14.84
C GLY A 72 -18.38 14.58 -13.43
N ASP A 73 -18.88 13.85 -12.42
CA ASP A 73 -18.71 14.21 -11.01
C ASP A 73 -17.25 14.02 -10.56
N TRP A 74 -16.67 12.86 -10.87
CA TRP A 74 -15.22 12.62 -10.82
C TRP A 74 -14.73 12.22 -12.21
N ASP A 75 -13.59 12.79 -12.60
CA ASP A 75 -12.92 12.50 -13.85
C ASP A 75 -11.50 11.97 -13.62
N LEU A 76 -11.06 11.01 -14.44
CA LEU A 76 -9.66 10.62 -14.50
C LEU A 76 -8.80 11.71 -15.18
N CYS A 77 -7.69 12.05 -14.54
CA CYS A 77 -6.66 12.95 -15.06
C CYS A 77 -5.26 12.29 -14.95
N VAL A 78 -4.30 12.82 -15.69
CA VAL A 78 -2.89 12.41 -15.65
C VAL A 78 -1.97 13.62 -15.49
N LEU A 79 -1.00 13.53 -14.58
CA LEU A 79 0.11 14.47 -14.45
C LEU A 79 1.34 13.82 -15.07
N ARG A 80 2.17 14.59 -15.77
CA ARG A 80 3.41 14.11 -16.38
C ARG A 80 4.63 14.91 -15.95
N ARG A 81 5.79 14.27 -15.98
CA ARG A 81 7.09 14.89 -15.69
C ARG A 81 8.18 14.38 -16.62
N ALA A 82 9.21 15.20 -16.86
CA ALA A 82 10.27 14.90 -17.82
C ALA A 82 11.29 13.84 -17.32
N SER A 83 11.42 13.67 -16.00
CA SER A 83 12.28 12.69 -15.35
C SER A 83 11.74 12.36 -13.95
N LYS A 84 12.32 11.37 -13.27
CA LYS A 84 11.96 11.02 -11.87
C LYS A 84 12.28 12.13 -10.85
N ASP A 85 13.12 13.10 -11.21
CA ASP A 85 13.54 14.21 -10.36
C ASP A 85 12.87 15.54 -10.75
N ALA A 86 12.13 15.57 -11.87
CA ALA A 86 11.39 16.74 -12.30
C ALA A 86 10.07 16.89 -11.54
N ASP A 87 9.63 18.13 -11.35
CA ASP A 87 8.31 18.46 -10.82
C ASP A 87 7.20 17.91 -11.71
N TRP A 88 6.05 17.61 -11.10
CA TRP A 88 4.85 17.23 -11.82
C TRP A 88 4.26 18.42 -12.58
N GLY A 89 3.95 18.21 -13.87
CA GLY A 89 3.14 19.13 -14.65
C GLY A 89 1.69 19.21 -14.15
N PRO A 90 0.90 20.16 -14.66
CA PRO A 90 -0.51 20.28 -14.31
C PRO A 90 -1.29 19.03 -14.73
N PRO A 91 -2.37 18.65 -14.00
CA PRO A 91 -3.21 17.52 -14.38
C PRO A 91 -3.97 17.79 -15.69
N GLU A 92 -3.81 16.88 -16.64
CA GLU A 92 -4.52 16.81 -17.91
C GLU A 92 -5.70 15.83 -17.79
N ASN A 93 -6.92 16.28 -18.08
CA ASN A 93 -8.11 15.42 -18.11
C ASN A 93 -8.00 14.39 -19.25
N LEU A 94 -8.35 13.12 -19.03
CA LEU A 94 -8.25 12.06 -20.05
C LEU A 94 -9.28 12.20 -21.20
N GLY A 95 -10.16 13.20 -21.14
CA GLY A 95 -11.08 13.58 -22.22
C GLY A 95 -12.33 12.70 -22.29
N SER A 96 -13.33 13.14 -23.05
CA SER A 96 -14.61 12.43 -23.27
C SER A 96 -14.49 11.09 -23.99
N THR A 97 -13.31 10.71 -24.46
CA THR A 97 -13.03 9.35 -24.94
C THR A 97 -13.00 8.36 -23.77
N VAL A 98 -12.38 8.76 -22.65
CA VAL A 98 -12.22 7.95 -21.43
C VAL A 98 -13.31 8.29 -20.44
N ASN A 99 -13.38 9.56 -20.01
CA ASN A 99 -14.35 10.07 -19.05
C ASN A 99 -15.75 10.19 -19.66
N SER A 100 -16.76 10.12 -18.82
CA SER A 100 -18.18 10.10 -19.15
C SER A 100 -18.92 11.21 -18.41
N SER A 101 -20.25 11.30 -18.57
CA SER A 101 -21.08 12.27 -17.82
C SER A 101 -21.44 11.78 -16.41
N LYS A 102 -20.57 10.98 -15.80
CA LYS A 102 -20.78 10.15 -14.62
C LYS A 102 -19.47 10.02 -13.85
N GLU A 103 -19.46 9.27 -12.75
CA GLU A 103 -18.24 9.07 -11.99
C GLU A 103 -17.30 8.11 -12.75
N ASP A 104 -16.07 8.55 -12.97
CA ASP A 104 -14.96 7.77 -13.49
C ASP A 104 -13.75 7.97 -12.57
N SER A 105 -13.46 6.97 -11.75
CA SER A 105 -12.56 7.12 -10.60
C SER A 105 -11.76 5.84 -10.29
N VAL A 106 -10.74 6.02 -9.45
CA VAL A 106 -9.85 5.01 -8.86
C VAL A 106 -9.22 4.10 -9.91
N SER A 107 -8.33 4.67 -10.70
CA SER A 107 -7.62 3.97 -11.77
C SER A 107 -6.36 3.19 -11.32
N SER A 108 -5.98 2.20 -12.13
CA SER A 108 -4.75 1.41 -11.97
C SER A 108 -4.20 1.06 -13.36
N ILE A 109 -2.93 1.42 -13.59
CA ILE A 109 -2.24 1.26 -14.87
C ILE A 109 -1.40 -0.01 -14.89
N SER A 110 -1.41 -0.75 -16.01
CA SER A 110 -0.57 -1.92 -16.22
C SER A 110 0.92 -1.57 -16.28
N ALA A 111 1.79 -2.53 -15.95
CA ALA A 111 3.24 -2.32 -15.90
C ALA A 111 3.89 -1.97 -17.26
N ASP A 112 3.26 -2.31 -18.39
CA ASP A 112 3.67 -1.84 -19.72
C ASP A 112 3.23 -0.39 -20.03
N GLY A 113 2.33 0.17 -19.21
CA GLY A 113 1.70 1.47 -19.41
C GLY A 113 0.62 1.49 -20.48
N LEU A 114 0.16 0.35 -21.01
CA LEU A 114 -0.71 0.29 -22.19
C LEU A 114 -2.20 0.04 -21.88
N SER A 115 -2.54 -0.39 -20.66
CA SER A 115 -3.91 -0.59 -20.18
C SER A 115 -4.16 0.19 -18.89
N LEU A 116 -5.30 0.88 -18.80
CA LEU A 116 -5.77 1.57 -17.60
C LEU A 116 -7.11 0.98 -17.18
N TYR A 117 -7.13 0.35 -16.00
CA TYR A 117 -8.34 -0.14 -15.34
C TYR A 117 -8.88 0.97 -14.43
N PHE A 118 -10.19 1.09 -14.27
CA PHE A 118 -10.83 2.08 -13.39
C PHE A 118 -12.27 1.67 -13.10
N ASN A 119 -12.91 2.25 -12.07
CA ASN A 119 -14.34 2.02 -11.83
C ASN A 119 -15.21 3.16 -12.39
N SER A 120 -16.42 2.82 -12.82
CA SER A 120 -17.37 3.79 -13.36
C SER A 120 -18.81 3.43 -13.07
N ASN A 121 -19.65 4.45 -12.83
CA ASN A 121 -21.11 4.32 -12.76
C ASN A 121 -21.82 4.84 -14.04
N ARG A 122 -21.10 4.83 -15.19
CA ARG A 122 -21.67 5.19 -16.49
C ARG A 122 -22.83 4.25 -16.90
N PRO A 123 -23.85 4.75 -17.63
CA PRO A 123 -25.03 3.94 -17.96
C PRO A 123 -24.71 2.76 -18.87
N GLY A 124 -25.37 1.63 -18.65
CA GLY A 124 -25.17 0.38 -19.40
C GLY A 124 -24.21 -0.62 -18.76
N GLY A 125 -23.80 -0.38 -17.51
CA GLY A 125 -23.04 -1.32 -16.68
C GLY A 125 -23.85 -2.54 -16.20
N TYR A 126 -23.19 -3.47 -15.52
CA TYR A 126 -23.82 -4.64 -14.89
C TYR A 126 -24.34 -4.34 -13.49
N GLY A 127 -23.84 -3.30 -12.83
CA GLY A 127 -24.27 -2.87 -11.52
C GLY A 127 -24.25 -1.36 -11.25
N SER A 128 -24.06 -1.01 -9.99
CA SER A 128 -24.06 0.37 -9.48
C SER A 128 -22.73 1.09 -9.80
N PHE A 129 -21.63 0.34 -9.76
CA PHE A 129 -20.32 0.69 -10.29
C PHE A 129 -19.71 -0.58 -10.88
N ASP A 130 -19.06 -0.43 -12.03
CA ASP A 130 -18.40 -1.51 -12.74
C ASP A 130 -16.94 -1.14 -13.04
N ILE A 131 -16.08 -2.16 -13.13
CA ILE A 131 -14.70 -2.03 -13.60
C ILE A 131 -14.68 -1.97 -15.13
N TYR A 132 -14.07 -0.91 -15.65
CA TYR A 132 -13.78 -0.69 -17.06
C TYR A 132 -12.27 -0.75 -17.31
N MET A 133 -11.91 -0.95 -18.57
CA MET A 133 -10.52 -0.90 -19.05
C MET A 133 -10.46 -0.06 -20.33
N THR A 134 -9.48 0.83 -20.44
CA THR A 134 -9.08 1.44 -21.71
C THR A 134 -7.64 1.06 -22.07
N THR A 135 -7.30 1.14 -23.35
CA THR A 135 -5.99 0.75 -23.90
C THR A 135 -5.43 1.82 -24.84
N ARG A 136 -4.11 1.98 -24.87
CA ARG A 136 -3.37 2.76 -25.89
C ARG A 136 -2.32 1.88 -26.56
N LYS A 137 -1.92 2.20 -27.81
CA LYS A 137 -0.98 1.36 -28.59
C LYS A 137 0.47 1.53 -28.14
N THR A 138 0.83 2.76 -27.77
CA THR A 138 2.11 3.13 -27.15
C THR A 138 1.84 4.13 -26.03
N LYS A 139 2.83 4.40 -25.16
CA LYS A 139 2.67 5.38 -24.07
C LYS A 139 2.35 6.80 -24.58
N ASN A 140 2.69 7.13 -25.82
CA ASN A 140 2.45 8.44 -26.43
C ASN A 140 1.13 8.51 -27.24
N ASP A 141 0.44 7.39 -27.44
CA ASP A 141 -0.86 7.38 -28.12
C ASP A 141 -1.99 7.80 -27.17
N PRO A 142 -3.07 8.43 -27.69
CA PRO A 142 -4.26 8.68 -26.90
C PRO A 142 -4.92 7.38 -26.45
N TRP A 143 -5.56 7.41 -25.29
CA TRP A 143 -6.39 6.32 -24.79
C TRP A 143 -7.57 6.05 -25.72
N GLY A 144 -7.90 4.77 -25.90
CA GLY A 144 -9.08 4.32 -26.63
C GLY A 144 -10.38 4.51 -25.85
N LYS A 145 -11.50 4.17 -26.49
CA LYS A 145 -12.79 4.09 -25.80
C LYS A 145 -12.77 2.93 -24.78
N PRO A 146 -13.12 3.16 -23.50
CA PRO A 146 -13.18 2.10 -22.50
C PRO A 146 -14.17 0.99 -22.86
N VAL A 147 -13.80 -0.24 -22.49
CA VAL A 147 -14.66 -1.43 -22.50
C VAL A 147 -14.96 -1.84 -21.07
N ILE A 148 -16.20 -2.26 -20.81
CA ILE A 148 -16.56 -2.85 -19.52
C ILE A 148 -15.95 -4.24 -19.40
N LEU A 149 -15.45 -4.63 -18.23
CA LEU A 149 -15.07 -6.02 -18.00
C LEU A 149 -16.35 -6.88 -17.83
N PRO A 150 -16.47 -8.02 -18.52
CA PRO A 150 -17.67 -8.85 -18.42
C PRO A 150 -17.75 -9.57 -17.06
N PRO A 151 -18.94 -10.05 -16.66
CA PRO A 151 -19.05 -11.07 -15.63
C PRO A 151 -18.16 -12.27 -15.98
N PRO A 152 -17.49 -12.89 -15.00
CA PRO A 152 -17.75 -12.76 -13.56
C PRO A 152 -16.95 -11.65 -12.84
N VAL A 153 -16.19 -10.80 -13.56
CA VAL A 153 -15.38 -9.73 -12.92
C VAL A 153 -16.31 -8.73 -12.25
N ASN A 154 -17.17 -8.10 -13.05
CA ASN A 154 -18.27 -7.29 -12.57
C ASN A 154 -19.46 -8.17 -12.21
N ALA A 155 -20.00 -7.97 -11.02
CA ALA A 155 -21.19 -8.64 -10.51
C ALA A 155 -22.44 -8.01 -11.13
N THR A 156 -23.44 -8.85 -11.44
CA THR A 156 -24.71 -8.39 -12.00
C THR A 156 -25.72 -8.02 -10.90
N GLY A 157 -26.49 -6.96 -11.12
CA GLY A 157 -27.45 -6.42 -10.16
C GLY A 157 -26.88 -5.21 -9.43
N ASN A 158 -27.58 -4.66 -8.42
CA ASN A 158 -27.19 -3.42 -7.74
C ASN A 158 -25.98 -3.59 -6.78
N VAL A 159 -24.90 -4.18 -7.27
CA VAL A 159 -23.60 -4.36 -6.64
C VAL A 159 -22.64 -3.30 -7.18
N SER A 160 -21.69 -2.84 -6.36
CA SER A 160 -20.58 -2.02 -6.82
C SER A 160 -19.30 -2.86 -6.83
N ASP A 161 -18.56 -2.83 -7.93
CA ASP A 161 -17.20 -3.34 -8.04
C ASP A 161 -16.27 -2.14 -8.30
N THR A 162 -15.36 -1.86 -7.36
CA THR A 162 -14.62 -0.59 -7.30
C THR A 162 -13.15 -0.78 -6.95
N ALA A 163 -12.37 0.29 -7.10
CA ALA A 163 -10.95 0.34 -6.77
C ALA A 163 -10.11 -0.83 -7.35
N PRO A 164 -10.12 -1.03 -8.68
CA PRO A 164 -9.29 -2.05 -9.33
C PRO A 164 -7.79 -1.80 -9.11
N TRP A 165 -7.02 -2.87 -8.97
CA TRP A 165 -5.56 -2.86 -8.95
C TRP A 165 -4.99 -4.04 -9.74
N ILE A 166 -4.27 -3.75 -10.83
CA ILE A 166 -3.65 -4.76 -11.68
C ILE A 166 -2.24 -5.11 -11.17
N SER A 167 -1.90 -6.40 -11.09
CA SER A 167 -0.55 -6.85 -10.72
C SER A 167 0.49 -6.51 -11.79
N SER A 168 1.77 -6.47 -11.41
CA SER A 168 2.85 -6.09 -12.33
C SER A 168 3.09 -7.07 -13.49
N ASP A 169 2.74 -8.35 -13.31
CA ASP A 169 2.70 -9.35 -14.39
C ASP A 169 1.41 -9.29 -15.24
N GLY A 170 0.42 -8.52 -14.81
CA GLY A 170 -0.89 -8.39 -15.43
C GLY A 170 -1.80 -9.62 -15.30
N LEU A 171 -1.49 -10.58 -14.41
CA LEU A 171 -2.21 -11.86 -14.28
C LEU A 171 -3.19 -11.92 -13.10
N GLU A 172 -3.11 -11.00 -12.14
CA GLU A 172 -4.04 -10.83 -11.02
C GLU A 172 -4.68 -9.43 -11.07
N LEU A 173 -6.01 -9.34 -10.97
CA LEU A 173 -6.74 -8.09 -10.80
C LEU A 173 -7.45 -8.12 -9.44
N TYR A 174 -6.99 -7.27 -8.53
CA TYR A 174 -7.58 -7.06 -7.21
C TYR A 174 -8.63 -5.96 -7.29
N PHE A 175 -9.70 -6.05 -6.50
CA PHE A 175 -10.75 -5.03 -6.45
C PHE A 175 -11.63 -5.18 -5.21
N ALA A 176 -12.24 -4.08 -4.77
CA ALA A 176 -13.28 -4.10 -3.75
C ALA A 176 -14.63 -4.44 -4.39
N SER A 177 -15.45 -5.25 -3.72
CA SER A 177 -16.74 -5.71 -4.25
C SER A 177 -17.78 -5.84 -3.15
N PHE A 178 -18.97 -5.31 -3.40
CA PHE A 178 -20.14 -5.42 -2.52
C PHE A 178 -20.97 -6.70 -2.77
N ARG A 179 -20.41 -7.71 -3.44
CA ARG A 179 -21.12 -8.96 -3.72
C ARG A 179 -21.47 -9.69 -2.41
N ALA A 180 -22.65 -10.32 -2.38
CA ALA A 180 -23.08 -11.11 -1.23
C ALA A 180 -22.19 -12.34 -0.99
N GLY A 181 -22.05 -12.76 0.27
CA GLY A 181 -21.24 -13.90 0.68
C GLY A 181 -19.81 -13.56 1.14
N GLY A 182 -19.49 -12.27 1.27
CA GLY A 182 -18.26 -11.79 1.91
C GLY A 182 -18.30 -11.80 3.45
N TYR A 183 -17.25 -11.23 4.04
CA TYR A 183 -17.07 -11.04 5.48
C TYR A 183 -17.67 -9.70 5.96
N GLY A 184 -17.51 -8.64 5.17
CA GLY A 184 -18.02 -7.30 5.42
C GLY A 184 -19.05 -6.85 4.38
N PHE A 185 -19.16 -5.52 4.18
CA PHE A 185 -20.06 -4.92 3.18
C PHE A 185 -19.42 -4.81 1.81
N ALA A 186 -18.17 -4.34 1.77
CA ALA A 186 -17.28 -4.50 0.62
C ALA A 186 -16.04 -5.24 1.08
N ASP A 187 -15.69 -6.26 0.32
CA ASP A 187 -14.53 -7.11 0.56
C ASP A 187 -13.56 -6.97 -0.61
N ILE A 188 -12.26 -7.18 -0.38
CA ILE A 188 -11.27 -7.30 -1.44
C ILE A 188 -11.34 -8.72 -2.03
N TYR A 189 -11.43 -8.77 -3.36
CA TYR A 189 -11.37 -9.98 -4.17
C TYR A 189 -10.21 -9.91 -5.14
N VAL A 190 -9.80 -11.06 -5.67
CA VAL A 190 -8.87 -11.19 -6.77
C VAL A 190 -9.45 -12.08 -7.87
N THR A 191 -9.41 -11.62 -9.12
CA THR A 191 -9.57 -12.50 -10.29
C THR A 191 -8.21 -12.74 -10.96
N ARG A 192 -8.08 -13.87 -11.64
CA ARG A 192 -6.83 -14.33 -12.27
C ARG A 192 -7.04 -14.77 -13.71
N ARG A 193 -5.99 -14.68 -14.51
CA ARG A 193 -5.93 -15.20 -15.89
C ARG A 193 -4.57 -15.84 -16.16
N ALA A 194 -4.50 -16.77 -17.11
CA ALA A 194 -3.27 -17.52 -17.38
C ALA A 194 -2.23 -16.70 -18.17
N THR A 195 -2.67 -15.85 -19.08
CA THR A 195 -1.85 -14.88 -19.82
C THR A 195 -2.56 -13.52 -19.93
N PRO A 196 -1.86 -12.42 -20.30
CA PRO A 196 -2.49 -11.11 -20.45
C PRO A 196 -3.58 -11.00 -21.53
N ASN A 197 -3.76 -12.02 -22.36
CA ASN A 197 -4.81 -12.08 -23.39
C ASN A 197 -5.97 -13.05 -23.04
N ASP A 198 -5.84 -13.83 -21.98
CA ASP A 198 -6.88 -14.76 -21.54
C ASP A 198 -8.02 -14.03 -20.80
N PRO A 199 -9.24 -14.57 -20.83
CA PRO A 199 -10.35 -14.05 -20.03
C PRO A 199 -10.03 -14.18 -18.52
N TRP A 200 -10.51 -13.21 -17.76
CA TRP A 200 -10.51 -13.26 -16.30
C TRP A 200 -11.37 -14.41 -15.78
N GLY A 201 -10.86 -15.14 -14.79
CA GLY A 201 -11.57 -16.20 -14.10
C GLY A 201 -12.60 -15.70 -13.08
N LEU A 202 -13.19 -16.63 -12.34
CA LEU A 202 -14.06 -16.32 -11.20
C LEU A 202 -13.28 -15.53 -10.13
N PRO A 203 -13.76 -14.36 -9.67
CA PRO A 203 -13.14 -13.66 -8.56
C PRO A 203 -13.25 -14.45 -7.25
N VAL A 204 -12.17 -14.47 -6.48
CA VAL A 204 -12.03 -15.19 -5.21
C VAL A 204 -11.88 -14.17 -4.08
N ASN A 205 -12.66 -14.34 -3.02
CA ASN A 205 -12.56 -13.52 -1.81
C ASN A 205 -11.20 -13.75 -1.14
N LEU A 206 -10.50 -12.70 -0.70
CA LEU A 206 -9.18 -12.86 -0.06
C LEU A 206 -9.21 -13.50 1.34
N GLY A 207 -10.40 -13.75 1.91
CA GLY A 207 -10.58 -14.44 3.18
C GLY A 207 -10.36 -13.54 4.39
N PRO A 208 -10.53 -14.08 5.62
CA PRO A 208 -10.57 -13.31 6.86
C PRO A 208 -9.18 -12.87 7.35
N GLY A 209 -8.11 -13.27 6.65
CA GLY A 209 -6.78 -12.71 6.87
C GLY A 209 -6.67 -11.28 6.32
N VAL A 210 -7.34 -11.01 5.20
CA VAL A 210 -7.36 -9.68 4.56
C VAL A 210 -8.65 -8.95 4.90
N ASN A 211 -9.80 -9.54 4.57
CA ASN A 211 -11.11 -8.93 4.75
C ASN A 211 -11.61 -9.03 6.19
N SER A 212 -12.42 -8.06 6.59
CA SER A 212 -12.93 -7.86 7.94
C SER A 212 -14.46 -7.88 7.98
N PRO A 213 -15.07 -7.87 9.18
CA PRO A 213 -16.51 -7.65 9.32
C PRO A 213 -17.00 -6.24 8.97
N THR A 214 -16.11 -5.31 8.59
CA THR A 214 -16.46 -3.91 8.27
C THR A 214 -16.50 -3.69 6.77
N SER A 215 -15.50 -3.05 6.15
CA SER A 215 -15.37 -2.93 4.69
C SER A 215 -13.95 -2.57 4.31
N ASP A 216 -13.38 -3.32 3.36
CA ASP A 216 -11.97 -3.24 2.99
C ASP A 216 -11.85 -2.83 1.51
N TYR A 217 -11.11 -1.74 1.25
CA TYR A 217 -11.08 -1.05 -0.05
C TYR A 217 -9.66 -0.67 -0.48
N PHE A 218 -9.57 -0.15 -1.71
CA PHE A 218 -8.38 0.49 -2.27
C PHE A 218 -7.12 -0.39 -2.23
N PRO A 219 -7.17 -1.65 -2.70
CA PRO A 219 -6.01 -2.52 -2.78
C PRO A 219 -4.86 -1.86 -3.54
N CYS A 220 -3.65 -2.02 -3.03
CA CYS A 220 -2.40 -1.55 -3.61
C CYS A 220 -1.31 -2.61 -3.37
N LEU A 221 -1.02 -3.37 -4.42
CA LEU A 221 -0.06 -4.47 -4.40
C LEU A 221 1.38 -3.95 -4.64
N SER A 222 2.37 -4.56 -3.97
CA SER A 222 3.78 -4.41 -4.29
C SER A 222 4.14 -4.98 -5.68
N SER A 223 5.26 -4.54 -6.23
CA SER A 223 5.72 -4.92 -7.58
C SER A 223 6.14 -6.38 -7.71
N ASP A 224 6.60 -6.99 -6.62
CA ASP A 224 6.84 -8.43 -6.47
C ASP A 224 5.56 -9.25 -6.19
N GLY A 225 4.45 -8.56 -5.93
CA GLY A 225 3.17 -9.15 -5.55
C GLY A 225 3.08 -9.71 -4.13
N LEU A 226 4.09 -9.57 -3.27
CA LEU A 226 4.14 -10.25 -1.97
C LEU A 226 3.54 -9.44 -0.80
N VAL A 227 3.31 -8.14 -1.00
CA VAL A 227 2.70 -7.22 -0.03
C VAL A 227 1.44 -6.60 -0.62
N LEU A 228 0.37 -6.54 0.16
CA LEU A 228 -0.86 -5.86 -0.19
C LEU A 228 -1.18 -4.80 0.87
N PHE A 229 -1.16 -3.53 0.47
CA PHE A 229 -1.74 -2.43 1.22
C PHE A 229 -3.21 -2.27 0.85
N PHE A 230 -4.01 -1.81 1.81
CA PHE A 230 -5.42 -1.45 1.62
C PHE A 230 -5.87 -0.55 2.77
N SER A 231 -7.09 -0.03 2.73
CA SER A 231 -7.69 0.69 3.86
C SER A 231 -9.07 0.15 4.18
N ASP A 232 -9.42 0.10 5.47
CA ASP A 232 -10.84 -0.04 5.82
C ASP A 232 -11.52 1.32 5.66
N TYR A 233 -12.76 1.31 5.18
CA TYR A 233 -13.50 2.56 4.96
C TYR A 233 -15.01 2.36 5.08
N MET A 234 -15.58 2.82 6.18
CA MET A 234 -17.03 3.05 6.32
C MET A 234 -17.28 4.28 7.17
N ALA A 235 -17.39 5.43 6.50
CA ALA A 235 -17.46 6.72 7.16
C ALA A 235 -18.72 6.87 8.06
N GLY A 236 -18.54 6.71 9.37
CA GLY A 236 -19.52 6.98 10.43
C GLY A 236 -20.71 6.01 10.57
N VAL A 237 -20.94 5.09 9.62
CA VAL A 237 -22.13 4.21 9.62
C VAL A 237 -21.94 2.95 10.48
N ARG A 238 -20.68 2.53 10.72
CA ARG A 238 -20.31 1.25 11.34
C ARG A 238 -19.10 1.41 12.27
N PRO A 239 -18.87 0.49 13.23
CA PRO A 239 -17.63 0.51 13.99
C PRO A 239 -16.41 0.34 13.07
N PRO A 240 -15.27 0.99 13.37
CA PRO A 240 -14.02 0.82 12.63
C PRO A 240 -13.48 -0.61 12.77
N ARG A 241 -12.55 -1.01 11.90
CA ARG A 241 -11.91 -2.32 11.97
C ARG A 241 -11.18 -2.51 13.32
N PRO A 242 -11.38 -3.63 14.04
CA PRO A 242 -10.74 -3.85 15.33
C PRO A 242 -9.21 -3.78 15.26
N GLY A 243 -8.61 -2.93 16.09
CA GLY A 243 -7.16 -2.64 16.07
C GLY A 243 -6.77 -1.38 15.29
N GLY A 244 -7.75 -0.64 14.76
CA GLY A 244 -7.56 0.69 14.16
C GLY A 244 -7.31 1.82 15.18
N HIS A 245 -6.89 2.98 14.66
CA HIS A 245 -6.65 4.22 15.40
C HIS A 245 -7.70 5.31 15.13
N GLY A 246 -8.51 5.19 14.07
CA GLY A 246 -9.41 6.25 13.59
C GLY A 246 -10.76 5.75 13.08
N CYS A 247 -11.23 6.35 11.98
CA CYS A 247 -12.49 6.01 11.32
C CYS A 247 -12.27 4.95 10.24
N GLY A 248 -11.64 5.33 9.12
CA GLY A 248 -10.94 4.41 8.23
C GLY A 248 -9.44 4.45 8.50
N ASP A 249 -8.81 3.29 8.57
CA ASP A 249 -7.37 3.11 8.79
C ASP A 249 -6.73 2.43 7.56
N MET A 250 -5.42 2.61 7.38
CA MET A 250 -4.64 1.81 6.44
C MET A 250 -4.04 0.56 7.10
N TRP A 251 -3.98 -0.51 6.32
CA TRP A 251 -3.58 -1.85 6.70
C TRP A 251 -2.65 -2.46 5.64
N MET A 252 -1.86 -3.45 6.04
CA MET A 252 -1.09 -4.27 5.12
C MET A 252 -1.14 -5.76 5.46
N THR A 253 -0.96 -6.63 4.48
CA THR A 253 -0.73 -8.06 4.66
C THR A 253 0.41 -8.54 3.75
N ARG A 254 0.99 -9.71 4.04
CA ARG A 254 2.06 -10.37 3.27
C ARG A 254 1.65 -11.78 2.84
N ARG A 255 2.22 -12.27 1.74
CA ARG A 255 2.26 -13.68 1.35
C ARG A 255 3.70 -14.08 1.01
N THR A 256 4.12 -15.31 1.33
CA THR A 256 5.52 -15.74 1.16
C THR A 256 5.89 -16.09 -0.28
N THR A 257 4.90 -16.33 -1.15
CA THR A 257 5.05 -16.49 -2.60
C THR A 257 3.76 -16.01 -3.27
N LEU A 258 3.78 -15.74 -4.58
CA LEU A 258 2.56 -15.44 -5.36
C LEU A 258 1.45 -16.50 -5.21
N SER A 259 1.82 -17.76 -4.93
CA SER A 259 0.88 -18.88 -4.74
C SER A 259 0.42 -19.08 -3.29
N ALA A 260 1.07 -18.44 -2.32
CA ALA A 260 0.77 -18.59 -0.91
C ALA A 260 -0.50 -17.81 -0.52
N PRO A 261 -1.27 -18.26 0.49
CA PRO A 261 -2.34 -17.46 1.06
C PRO A 261 -1.79 -16.18 1.70
N TRP A 262 -2.62 -15.13 1.72
CA TRP A 262 -2.34 -13.92 2.49
C TRP A 262 -2.37 -14.21 3.99
N GLY A 263 -1.44 -13.60 4.72
CA GLY A 263 -1.41 -13.61 6.18
C GLY A 263 -2.50 -12.70 6.79
N PRO A 264 -2.57 -12.64 8.13
CA PRO A 264 -3.41 -11.66 8.82
C PRO A 264 -2.90 -10.25 8.54
N ALA A 265 -3.82 -9.33 8.24
CA ALA A 265 -3.44 -7.94 8.02
C ALA A 265 -3.16 -7.20 9.33
N VAL A 266 -2.19 -6.29 9.26
CA VAL A 266 -1.64 -5.49 10.35
C VAL A 266 -1.92 -4.02 10.07
N ASN A 267 -2.34 -3.26 11.08
CA ASN A 267 -2.55 -1.82 10.98
C ASN A 267 -1.20 -1.09 10.79
N LEU A 268 -1.14 -0.03 9.99
CA LEU A 268 0.13 0.70 9.73
C LEU A 268 0.64 1.54 10.93
N GLY A 269 -0.14 1.63 12.00
CA GLY A 269 0.24 2.27 13.25
C GLY A 269 0.10 3.79 13.27
N PRO A 270 0.32 4.43 14.43
CA PRO A 270 -0.06 5.82 14.69
C PRO A 270 0.78 6.87 13.96
N GLN A 271 1.88 6.46 13.30
CA GLN A 271 2.68 7.34 12.44
C GLN A 271 1.97 7.67 11.12
N VAL A 272 1.08 6.77 10.69
CA VAL A 272 0.37 6.85 9.40
C VAL A 272 -1.13 7.02 9.62
N ASN A 273 -1.68 6.29 10.59
CA ASN A 273 -3.10 6.30 10.93
C ASN A 273 -3.36 7.24 12.13
N GLY A 274 -4.11 8.30 11.88
CA GLY A 274 -4.55 9.27 12.87
C GLY A 274 -6.00 9.06 13.34
N PRO A 275 -6.60 10.07 13.97
CA PRO A 275 -8.01 10.05 14.38
C PRO A 275 -9.00 10.38 13.25
N GLU A 276 -8.51 10.70 12.05
CA GLU A 276 -9.29 11.01 10.84
C GLU A 276 -9.48 9.74 9.98
N ASP A 277 -10.08 9.86 8.79
CA ASP A 277 -10.04 8.80 7.78
C ASP A 277 -8.68 8.81 7.08
N ASN A 278 -7.93 7.71 7.14
CA ASN A 278 -6.69 7.48 6.40
C ASN A 278 -6.91 6.38 5.36
N ILE A 279 -6.96 6.77 4.08
CA ILE A 279 -7.44 5.90 3.00
C ILE A 279 -6.61 6.04 1.72
N VAL A 280 -6.87 5.11 0.79
CA VAL A 280 -6.25 5.05 -0.54
C VAL A 280 -4.72 4.95 -0.46
N PRO A 281 -4.17 3.89 0.16
CA PRO A 281 -2.73 3.65 0.14
C PRO A 281 -2.25 3.45 -1.30
N ARG A 282 -1.18 4.15 -1.70
CA ARG A 282 -0.51 3.98 -2.99
C ARG A 282 0.99 3.96 -2.77
N ILE A 283 1.68 2.91 -3.15
CA ILE A 283 3.14 2.88 -3.07
C ILE A 283 3.78 3.53 -4.30
N SER A 284 4.98 4.08 -4.14
CA SER A 284 5.88 4.37 -5.25
C SER A 284 6.32 3.09 -5.95
N LEU A 285 6.74 3.22 -7.21
CA LEU A 285 7.24 2.12 -8.05
C LEU A 285 8.39 1.31 -7.41
N ASP A 286 9.29 2.02 -6.72
CA ASP A 286 10.44 1.47 -6.00
C ASP A 286 10.06 0.98 -4.58
N GLY A 287 8.77 0.99 -4.23
CA GLY A 287 8.25 0.64 -2.91
C GLY A 287 8.60 1.62 -1.78
N SER A 288 9.56 2.52 -1.97
CA SER A 288 10.19 3.33 -0.90
C SER A 288 9.30 4.38 -0.24
N THR A 289 8.14 4.69 -0.83
CA THR A 289 7.23 5.75 -0.36
C THR A 289 5.78 5.28 -0.42
N LEU A 290 5.05 5.44 0.69
CA LEU A 290 3.60 5.33 0.72
C LEU A 290 2.96 6.71 0.55
N TYR A 291 2.00 6.82 -0.35
CA TYR A 291 1.12 7.98 -0.54
C TYR A 291 -0.28 7.62 -0.03
N TYR A 292 -0.99 8.58 0.53
CA TYR A 292 -2.35 8.37 1.05
C TYR A 292 -3.12 9.69 1.18
N ALA A 293 -4.44 9.56 1.34
CA ALA A 293 -5.33 10.66 1.70
C ALA A 293 -5.63 10.63 3.21
N THR A 294 -5.69 11.81 3.83
CA THR A 294 -6.27 12.01 5.16
C THR A 294 -7.42 12.99 5.07
N GLY A 295 -8.48 12.81 5.84
CA GLY A 295 -9.54 13.79 5.92
C GLY A 295 -10.67 13.37 6.85
N ILE A 296 -11.59 14.31 7.08
CA ILE A 296 -12.84 14.03 7.78
C ILE A 296 -13.96 13.81 6.77
N GLN A 297 -14.88 12.89 7.07
CA GLN A 297 -16.10 12.67 6.30
C GLN A 297 -16.84 14.01 6.01
N TYR A 298 -17.12 14.27 4.72
CA TYR A 298 -17.70 15.52 4.19
C TYR A 298 -16.86 16.80 4.36
N GLY A 299 -15.58 16.68 4.77
CA GLY A 299 -14.62 17.78 4.82
C GLY A 299 -13.68 17.83 3.62
N VAL A 300 -12.49 18.40 3.83
CA VAL A 300 -11.41 18.49 2.84
C VAL A 300 -10.49 17.29 2.98
N TRP A 301 -10.12 16.68 1.85
CA TRP A 301 -9.10 15.64 1.78
C TRP A 301 -7.72 16.26 1.50
N ASN A 302 -6.77 15.94 2.35
CA ASN A 302 -5.37 16.37 2.28
C ASN A 302 -4.50 15.17 1.89
N TYR A 303 -3.42 15.41 1.14
CA TYR A 303 -2.60 14.33 0.59
C TYR A 303 -1.24 14.30 1.23
N PHE A 304 -0.81 13.10 1.61
CA PHE A 304 0.46 12.87 2.30
C PHE A 304 1.30 11.84 1.55
N LYS A 305 2.62 11.97 1.69
CA LYS A 305 3.58 10.90 1.42
C LYS A 305 4.39 10.62 2.68
N VAL A 306 4.77 9.37 2.88
CA VAL A 306 5.59 8.94 4.00
C VAL A 306 6.63 7.91 3.52
N PRO A 307 7.92 8.03 3.89
CA PRO A 307 8.91 7.02 3.55
C PRO A 307 8.59 5.68 4.19
N ILE A 308 8.77 4.59 3.44
CA ILE A 308 8.78 3.22 3.96
C ILE A 308 10.23 2.87 4.31
N ILE A 309 10.47 2.52 5.57
CA ILE A 309 11.81 2.39 6.16
C ILE A 309 11.93 0.97 6.71
N PRO A 310 12.87 0.11 6.26
CA PRO A 310 13.06 -1.21 6.87
C PRO A 310 13.50 -1.08 8.33
N ILE A 311 13.14 -2.06 9.15
CA ILE A 311 13.68 -2.19 10.51
C ILE A 311 15.04 -2.89 10.40
N VAL A 312 16.10 -2.12 10.61
CA VAL A 312 17.51 -2.57 10.59
C VAL A 312 18.09 -2.88 11.97
N ASP A 313 17.38 -2.47 13.04
CA ASP A 313 17.59 -2.89 14.43
C ASP A 313 16.87 -4.23 14.62
N PHE A 314 17.55 -5.31 14.24
CA PHE A 314 16.96 -6.66 14.25
C PHE A 314 16.78 -7.17 15.68
N ASN A 315 17.68 -6.77 16.58
CA ASN A 315 17.64 -7.20 17.98
C ASN A 315 16.55 -6.44 18.78
N GLY A 316 16.30 -5.18 18.46
CA GLY A 316 15.28 -4.31 19.05
C GLY A 316 15.76 -3.44 20.23
N ASP A 317 17.07 -3.18 20.36
CA ASP A 317 17.64 -2.35 21.44
C ASP A 317 17.66 -0.85 21.15
N LYS A 318 17.15 -0.45 19.97
CA LYS A 318 17.08 0.92 19.44
C LYS A 318 18.42 1.49 18.98
N LYS A 319 19.33 0.64 18.52
CA LYS A 319 20.55 1.03 17.79
C LYS A 319 20.72 0.16 16.55
N VAL A 320 21.51 0.65 15.60
CA VAL A 320 21.96 -0.13 14.44
C VAL A 320 23.46 -0.38 14.62
N ASP A 321 23.81 -1.51 15.23
CA ASP A 321 25.20 -1.81 15.60
C ASP A 321 25.71 -3.18 15.13
N LEU A 322 26.88 -3.60 15.63
CA LEU A 322 27.53 -4.84 15.21
C LEU A 322 26.75 -6.10 15.63
N VAL A 323 25.85 -6.02 16.60
CA VAL A 323 24.95 -7.13 16.98
C VAL A 323 23.96 -7.42 15.85
N ASP A 324 23.39 -6.39 15.25
CA ASP A 324 22.46 -6.52 14.12
C ASP A 324 23.17 -7.02 12.86
N LEU A 325 24.38 -6.51 12.59
CA LEU A 325 25.23 -7.04 11.53
C LEU A 325 25.53 -8.54 11.72
N VAL A 326 25.78 -8.97 12.95
CA VAL A 326 25.97 -10.39 13.28
C VAL A 326 24.69 -11.19 13.08
N MET A 327 23.50 -10.65 13.37
CA MET A 327 22.23 -11.32 13.07
C MET A 327 22.04 -11.52 11.55
N LEU A 328 22.25 -10.47 10.75
CA LEU A 328 22.20 -10.55 9.29
C LEU A 328 23.18 -11.59 8.72
N ILE A 329 24.43 -11.58 9.18
CA ILE A 329 25.44 -12.57 8.76
C ILE A 329 25.08 -14.00 9.20
N ASN A 330 24.50 -14.17 10.39
CA ASN A 330 24.07 -15.48 10.88
C ASN A 330 22.93 -16.09 10.04
N ASP A 331 22.11 -15.26 9.38
CA ASP A 331 21.04 -15.67 8.49
C ASP A 331 21.40 -15.66 7.00
N TRP A 332 22.66 -15.38 6.66
CA TRP A 332 23.15 -15.34 5.28
C TRP A 332 22.78 -16.60 4.47
N GLY A 333 22.14 -16.38 3.34
CA GLY A 333 21.65 -17.40 2.42
C GLY A 333 20.31 -18.04 2.81
N LYS A 334 19.68 -17.64 3.92
CA LYS A 334 18.38 -18.14 4.37
C LYS A 334 17.26 -17.21 3.94
N SER A 335 16.05 -17.75 3.85
CA SER A 335 14.82 -16.95 3.77
C SER A 335 14.38 -16.60 5.20
N ASN A 336 14.74 -15.41 5.67
CA ASN A 336 14.32 -14.86 6.97
C ASN A 336 13.88 -13.40 6.78
N SER A 337 12.57 -13.14 6.77
CA SER A 337 11.99 -11.81 6.54
C SER A 337 12.43 -10.73 7.54
N VAL A 338 13.01 -11.12 8.69
CA VAL A 338 13.54 -10.17 9.68
C VAL A 338 14.83 -9.50 9.20
N CYS A 339 15.68 -10.22 8.44
CA CYS A 339 16.95 -9.69 7.92
C CYS A 339 16.98 -9.56 6.39
N ASP A 340 15.90 -9.94 5.72
CA ASP A 340 15.64 -9.81 4.28
C ASP A 340 14.92 -8.46 4.03
N ILE A 341 15.75 -7.42 3.97
CA ILE A 341 15.42 -5.98 3.91
C ILE A 341 15.90 -5.32 2.61
N GLY A 342 16.65 -6.05 1.78
CA GLY A 342 17.31 -5.61 0.56
C GLY A 342 16.94 -6.49 -0.64
N PRO A 343 16.60 -5.92 -1.80
CA PRO A 343 16.51 -4.49 -2.09
C PRO A 343 15.37 -3.82 -1.33
N MET A 344 15.53 -2.50 -1.13
CA MET A 344 14.57 -1.68 -0.41
C MET A 344 13.16 -1.74 -1.02
N PRO A 345 12.09 -1.69 -0.21
CA PRO A 345 12.02 -1.91 1.24
C PRO A 345 11.48 -3.31 1.61
N TRP A 346 11.54 -4.30 0.71
CA TRP A 346 10.79 -5.57 0.85
C TRP A 346 11.64 -6.83 0.97
N GLY A 347 12.95 -6.77 0.68
CA GLY A 347 13.78 -7.96 0.52
C GLY A 347 13.68 -8.57 -0.90
N ASP A 348 14.42 -9.65 -1.15
CA ASP A 348 14.27 -10.49 -2.35
C ASP A 348 13.80 -11.93 -2.05
N GLY A 349 13.55 -12.23 -0.77
CA GLY A 349 13.20 -13.54 -0.26
C GLY A 349 14.38 -14.26 0.42
N LYS A 350 15.58 -13.68 0.42
CA LYS A 350 16.81 -14.30 0.92
C LYS A 350 17.86 -13.29 1.39
N VAL A 351 18.29 -13.43 2.64
CA VAL A 351 19.37 -12.62 3.23
C VAL A 351 20.69 -12.80 2.47
N ASP A 352 21.16 -11.77 1.77
CA ASP A 352 22.47 -11.72 1.14
C ASP A 352 23.11 -10.30 1.07
N ILE A 353 23.80 -9.99 -0.03
CA ILE A 353 24.57 -8.78 -0.24
C ILE A 353 23.69 -7.55 -0.47
N GLU A 354 22.47 -7.71 -0.98
CA GLU A 354 21.55 -6.57 -1.11
C GLU A 354 21.08 -6.09 0.26
N ASP A 355 20.80 -6.99 1.22
CA ASP A 355 20.50 -6.65 2.61
C ASP A 355 21.65 -5.96 3.31
N LEU A 356 22.86 -6.47 3.13
CA LEU A 356 24.05 -5.87 3.72
C LEU A 356 24.27 -4.45 3.18
N LYS A 357 24.00 -4.18 1.89
CA LYS A 357 24.03 -2.81 1.36
C LYS A 357 23.02 -1.93 2.08
N VAL A 358 21.76 -2.37 2.22
CA VAL A 358 20.72 -1.61 2.91
C VAL A 358 21.15 -1.33 4.35
N PHE A 359 21.50 -2.37 5.12
CA PHE A 359 21.98 -2.28 6.50
C PHE A 359 23.11 -1.26 6.65
N MET A 360 24.14 -1.32 5.79
CA MET A 360 25.28 -0.40 5.86
C MET A 360 24.87 1.06 5.67
N THR A 361 23.86 1.37 4.83
CA THR A 361 23.37 2.76 4.70
C THR A 361 22.67 3.31 5.95
N TYR A 362 22.30 2.47 6.92
CA TYR A 362 21.78 2.90 8.21
C TYR A 362 22.88 2.88 9.28
N TYR A 363 23.70 1.83 9.31
CA TYR A 363 24.86 1.74 10.19
C TYR A 363 25.79 2.95 10.05
N GLU A 364 26.07 3.42 8.83
CA GLU A 364 26.90 4.61 8.58
C GLU A 364 26.27 5.93 9.04
N LYS A 365 24.92 6.01 9.13
CA LYS A 365 24.21 7.21 9.63
C LYS A 365 24.30 7.31 11.15
N GLU A 366 24.21 6.18 11.85
CA GLU A 366 24.34 6.13 13.32
C GLU A 366 25.80 6.12 13.79
N ASN A 367 26.70 5.55 12.97
CA ASN A 367 28.13 5.44 13.23
C ASN A 367 28.95 6.23 12.19
N PRO A 368 28.77 7.56 12.09
CA PRO A 368 29.50 8.36 11.10
C PRO A 368 31.01 8.28 11.35
N PRO A 369 31.84 8.23 10.30
CA PRO A 369 33.29 8.18 10.47
C PRO A 369 33.79 9.40 11.25
N ALA A 370 34.73 9.16 12.16
CA ALA A 370 35.36 10.23 12.94
C ALA A 370 35.91 11.31 11.98
N ARG A 371 35.49 12.56 12.20
CA ARG A 371 36.01 13.69 11.40
C ARG A 371 37.53 13.81 11.63
N PRO A 372 38.33 13.95 10.57
CA PRO A 372 39.78 14.04 10.66
C PRO A 372 40.27 15.34 11.34
#